data_AF-A0A3Q2YV82-F1
#
_entry.id   AF-A0A3Q2YV82-F1
#
_cell.length_a   1.000
_cell.length_b   1.000
_cell.length_c   1.000
_cell.angle_alpha   90.00
_cell.angle_beta   90.00
_cell.angle_gamma   90.00
#
_symmetry.space_group_name_H-M   'P 1'
#
loop_
_entity.id
_entity.type
_entity.pdbx_description
1 polymer ?
#
loop_
_entity_poly.entity_id
_entity_poly.type
_entity_poly.pdbx_seq_one_letter_code
_entity_poly.pdbx_strand_id
1 'polypeptide(L)'
;MCFAGAAYCQFMDMLFPGCILLKKVKFQAKLEHEFIHNFKVLQAAFKRMSVDKIIPVEKLVKGKFQDNFEFVQWFKKFFDANYDGKEYDPMLARQGQDVPPALNPGDHFSHKPKRTPGSGMVAILFILLCF
;
A
#
# COMPACT_ATOMS: atom_id res chain seq x y z
N MET A 1 6.60 4.89 -3.51
CA MET A 1 6.35 3.71 -2.63
C MET A 1 5.26 2.79 -3.13
N CYS A 2 4.10 3.31 -3.54
CA CYS A 2 2.98 2.49 -4.01
C CYS A 2 3.31 1.68 -5.28
N PHE A 3 4.15 2.22 -6.16
CA PHE A 3 4.63 1.54 -7.37
C PHE A 3 5.43 0.24 -7.08
N ALA A 4 5.95 0.09 -5.87
CA ALA A 4 6.74 -1.08 -5.49
C ALA A 4 5.89 -2.28 -5.04
N GLY A 5 4.55 -2.15 -4.97
CA GLY A 5 3.65 -3.23 -4.53
C GLY A 5 3.58 -3.43 -3.01
N ALA A 6 4.58 -2.97 -2.25
CA ALA A 6 4.68 -3.18 -0.80
C ALA A 6 3.54 -2.53 0.00
N ALA A 7 3.12 -1.31 -0.39
CA ALA A 7 2.02 -0.61 0.26
C ALA A 7 0.70 -1.39 0.15
N TYR A 8 0.36 -1.88 -1.04
CA TYR A 8 -0.84 -2.71 -1.23
C TYR A 8 -0.81 -4.00 -0.41
N CYS A 9 0.37 -4.60 -0.25
CA CYS A 9 0.53 -5.77 0.60
C CYS A 9 0.23 -5.46 2.07
N GLN A 10 0.65 -4.29 2.55
CA GLN A 10 0.37 -3.85 3.90
C GLN A 10 -1.13 -3.52 4.10
N PHE A 11 -1.77 -2.90 3.12
CA PHE A 11 -3.21 -2.65 3.18
C PHE A 11 -4.03 -3.94 3.17
N MET A 12 -3.60 -4.96 2.42
CA MET A 12 -4.24 -6.26 2.44
C MET A 12 -4.11 -6.94 3.82
N ASP A 13 -2.94 -6.87 4.45
CA ASP A 13 -2.77 -7.36 5.83
C ASP A 13 -3.65 -6.59 6.83
N MET A 14 -3.80 -5.27 6.65
CA MET A 14 -4.70 -4.45 7.43
C MET A 14 -6.16 -4.87 7.22
N LEU A 15 -6.63 -5.06 6.00
CA LEU A 15 -8.02 -5.47 5.74
C LEU A 15 -8.28 -6.88 6.28
N PHE A 16 -7.38 -7.82 5.97
CA PHE A 16 -7.50 -9.23 6.29
C PHE A 16 -6.21 -9.72 6.98
N PRO A 17 -6.15 -9.66 8.32
CA PRO A 17 -4.97 -10.09 9.07
C PRO A 17 -4.54 -11.50 8.71
N GLY A 18 -3.25 -11.68 8.39
CA GLY A 18 -2.72 -12.99 7.98
C GLY A 18 -2.99 -13.38 6.53
N CYS A 19 -3.64 -12.52 5.72
CA CYS A 19 -3.80 -12.76 4.27
C CYS A 19 -2.51 -12.49 3.46
N ILE A 20 -1.53 -11.82 4.06
CA ILE A 20 -0.22 -11.55 3.47
C ILE A 20 0.85 -11.98 4.47
N LEU A 21 1.89 -12.65 3.99
CA LEU A 21 3.07 -12.89 4.81
C LEU A 21 4.02 -11.68 4.65
N LEU A 22 3.85 -10.66 5.51
CA LEU A 22 4.61 -9.40 5.41
C LEU A 22 6.13 -9.60 5.46
N LYS A 23 6.61 -10.66 6.13
CA LYS A 23 8.04 -11.06 6.12
C LYS A 23 8.61 -11.33 4.72
N LYS A 24 7.76 -11.68 3.75
CA LYS A 24 8.16 -11.90 2.35
C LYS A 24 8.07 -10.64 1.51
N VAL A 25 7.49 -9.56 2.01
CA VAL A 25 7.34 -8.30 1.27
C VAL A 25 8.64 -7.51 1.35
N LYS A 26 9.10 -7.01 0.21
CA LYS A 26 10.29 -6.17 0.11
C LYS A 26 9.89 -4.70 0.25
N PHE A 27 9.91 -4.17 1.47
CA PHE A 27 9.56 -2.76 1.73
C PHE A 27 10.59 -1.75 1.20
N GLN A 28 11.85 -2.17 1.08
CA GLN A 28 12.97 -1.38 0.55
C GLN A 28 13.27 -1.70 -0.92
N ALA A 29 12.28 -2.22 -1.67
CA ALA A 29 12.45 -2.58 -3.07
C ALA A 29 12.91 -1.37 -3.90
N LYS A 30 13.92 -1.58 -4.76
CA LYS A 30 14.48 -0.55 -5.66
C LYS A 30 14.51 -1.00 -7.11
N LEU A 31 14.49 -2.30 -7.37
CA LEU A 31 14.62 -2.88 -8.70
C LEU A 31 13.28 -3.45 -9.17
N GLU A 32 13.04 -3.43 -10.48
CA GLU A 32 11.78 -3.89 -11.09
C GLU A 32 11.40 -5.32 -10.68
N HIS A 33 12.37 -6.23 -10.64
CA HIS A 33 12.14 -7.61 -10.23
C HIS A 33 11.66 -7.73 -8.76
N GLU A 34 12.00 -6.78 -7.90
CA GLU A 34 11.53 -6.71 -6.52
C GLU A 34 10.09 -6.20 -6.44
N PHE A 35 9.71 -5.28 -7.34
CA PHE A 35 8.33 -4.84 -7.48
C PHE A 35 7.44 -5.98 -7.99
N ILE A 36 7.91 -6.71 -9.00
CA ILE A 36 7.22 -7.92 -9.51
C ILE A 36 7.02 -8.93 -8.37
N HIS A 37 8.04 -9.17 -7.55
CA HIS A 37 7.93 -10.05 -6.38
C HIS A 37 6.82 -9.60 -5.43
N ASN A 38 6.78 -8.33 -5.06
CA ASN A 38 5.73 -7.79 -4.19
C ASN A 38 4.33 -7.90 -4.82
N PHE A 39 4.19 -7.63 -6.11
CA PHE A 39 2.90 -7.80 -6.80
C PHE A 39 2.45 -9.26 -6.89
N LYS A 40 3.37 -10.22 -7.01
CA LYS A 40 3.04 -11.65 -6.92
C LYS A 40 2.55 -12.05 -5.52
N VAL A 41 3.14 -11.47 -4.47
CA VAL A 41 2.64 -11.64 -3.09
C VAL A 41 1.21 -11.10 -2.98
N LEU A 42 0.94 -9.92 -3.56
CA LEU A 42 -0.40 -9.33 -3.60
C LEU A 42 -1.42 -10.20 -4.36
N GLN A 43 -1.05 -10.72 -5.54
CA GLN A 43 -1.90 -11.64 -6.31
C GLN A 43 -2.28 -12.89 -5.51
N ALA A 44 -1.33 -13.46 -4.77
CA ALA A 44 -1.61 -14.62 -3.92
C ALA A 44 -2.61 -14.29 -2.80
N ALA A 45 -2.55 -13.08 -2.24
CA ALA A 45 -3.53 -12.62 -1.26
C ALA A 45 -4.91 -12.40 -1.89
N PHE A 46 -4.99 -11.80 -3.08
CA PHE A 46 -6.26 -11.63 -3.81
C PHE A 46 -6.93 -12.98 -4.10
N LYS A 47 -6.15 -13.95 -4.57
CA LYS A 47 -6.64 -15.32 -4.79
C LYS A 47 -7.15 -15.96 -3.49
N ARG A 48 -6.44 -15.78 -2.37
CA ARG A 48 -6.86 -16.32 -1.07
C ARG A 48 -8.17 -15.70 -0.57
N MET A 49 -8.37 -14.42 -0.85
CA MET A 49 -9.58 -13.69 -0.45
C MET A 49 -10.69 -13.70 -1.52
N SER A 50 -10.53 -14.50 -2.59
CA SER A 50 -11.47 -14.58 -3.72
C SER A 50 -11.81 -13.20 -4.33
N VAL A 51 -10.78 -12.37 -4.51
CA VAL A 51 -10.91 -11.06 -5.16
C VAL A 51 -10.68 -11.20 -6.67
N ASP A 52 -11.72 -10.97 -7.46
CA ASP A 52 -11.72 -11.18 -8.93
C ASP A 52 -10.95 -10.11 -9.73
N LYS A 53 -10.41 -9.08 -9.06
CA LYS A 53 -9.65 -8.02 -9.72
C LYS A 53 -8.30 -8.54 -10.22
N ILE A 54 -8.11 -8.51 -11.53
CA ILE A 54 -6.82 -8.76 -12.18
C ILE A 54 -5.87 -7.59 -11.88
N ILE A 55 -4.68 -7.91 -11.36
CA ILE A 55 -3.60 -6.95 -11.10
C ILE A 55 -2.70 -6.91 -12.35
N PRO A 56 -2.64 -5.79 -13.11
CA PRO A 56 -1.82 -5.69 -14.33
C PRO A 56 -0.34 -5.45 -13.99
N VAL A 57 0.32 -6.45 -13.39
CA VAL A 57 1.67 -6.36 -12.81
C VAL A 57 2.67 -5.69 -13.76
N GLU A 58 2.80 -6.15 -15.00
CA GLU A 58 3.76 -5.62 -15.98
C GLU A 58 3.57 -4.12 -16.27
N LYS A 59 2.33 -3.63 -16.21
CA LYS A 59 2.03 -2.23 -16.46
C LYS A 59 2.27 -1.38 -15.22
N LEU A 60 1.95 -1.92 -14.05
CA LEU A 60 2.17 -1.25 -12.76
C LEU A 60 3.66 -1.07 -12.47
N VAL A 61 4.47 -2.12 -12.64
CA VAL A 61 5.92 -2.07 -12.37
C VAL A 61 6.67 -1.14 -13.33
N LYS A 62 6.16 -0.95 -14.55
CA LYS A 62 6.68 0.01 -15.54
C LYS A 62 6.28 1.47 -15.24
N GLY A 63 5.51 1.72 -14.16
CA GLY A 63 5.14 3.07 -13.76
C GLY A 63 4.16 3.77 -14.72
N LYS A 64 3.40 3.02 -15.53
CA LYS A 64 2.40 3.64 -16.42
C LYS A 64 1.33 4.37 -15.61
N PHE A 65 1.23 5.69 -15.76
CA PHE A 65 0.34 6.53 -14.97
C PHE A 65 -1.12 6.07 -15.03
N GLN A 66 -1.63 5.80 -16.23
CA GLN A 66 -3.03 5.43 -16.44
C GLN A 66 -3.38 4.13 -15.71
N ASP A 67 -2.59 3.06 -15.91
CA ASP A 67 -2.83 1.77 -15.26
C ASP A 67 -2.67 1.86 -13.74
N ASN A 68 -1.70 2.64 -13.25
CA ASN A 68 -1.51 2.87 -11.82
C ASN A 68 -2.67 3.65 -11.20
N PHE A 69 -3.11 4.73 -11.84
CA PHE A 69 -4.22 5.54 -11.35
C PHE A 69 -5.53 4.74 -11.31
N GLU A 70 -5.82 3.96 -12.35
CA GLU A 70 -6.98 3.07 -12.39
C GLU A 70 -6.92 2.03 -11.25
N PHE A 71 -5.76 1.44 -11.01
CA PHE A 71 -5.58 0.45 -9.96
C PHE A 71 -5.74 1.06 -8.56
N VAL A 72 -5.12 2.22 -8.29
CA VAL A 72 -5.26 2.96 -7.02
C VAL A 72 -6.72 3.32 -6.76
N GLN A 73 -7.41 3.85 -7.78
CA GLN A 73 -8.81 4.24 -7.67
C GLN A 73 -9.71 3.05 -7.33
N TRP A 74 -9.49 1.92 -7.99
CA TRP A 74 -10.21 0.69 -7.67
C TRP A 74 -9.86 0.18 -6.27
N PHE A 75 -8.57 0.17 -5.91
CA PHE A 75 -8.10 -0.32 -4.62
C PHE A 75 -8.66 0.49 -3.46
N LYS A 76 -8.81 1.82 -3.62
CA LYS A 76 -9.46 2.67 -2.62
C LYS A 76 -10.92 2.26 -2.37
N LYS A 77 -11.69 2.04 -3.44
CA LYS A 77 -13.09 1.57 -3.32
C LYS A 77 -13.15 0.20 -2.65
N PHE A 78 -12.24 -0.70 -3.02
CA PHE A 78 -12.12 -2.01 -2.39
C PHE A 78 -11.78 -1.88 -0.90
N PHE A 79 -10.83 -1.03 -0.54
CA PHE A 79 -10.45 -0.80 0.85
C PHE A 79 -11.62 -0.26 1.67
N ASP A 80 -12.29 0.79 1.20
CA ASP A 80 -13.43 1.39 1.91
C ASP A 80 -14.59 0.42 2.12
N ALA A 81 -14.83 -0.48 1.16
CA ALA A 81 -15.88 -1.49 1.25
C ALA A 81 -15.57 -2.62 2.24
N ASN A 82 -14.28 -2.84 2.57
CA ASN A 82 -13.85 -3.96 3.40
C ASN A 82 -13.27 -3.54 4.76
N TYR A 83 -13.01 -2.25 4.96
CA TYR A 83 -12.42 -1.74 6.19
C TYR A 83 -13.46 -1.68 7.31
N ASP A 84 -13.17 -2.36 8.43
CA ASP A 84 -14.04 -2.52 9.59
C ASP A 84 -13.79 -1.48 10.70
N GLY A 85 -12.88 -0.52 10.47
CA GLY A 85 -12.57 0.54 11.42
C GLY A 85 -11.55 0.17 12.51
N LYS A 86 -10.97 -1.04 12.46
CA LYS A 86 -10.02 -1.49 13.49
C LYS A 86 -8.72 -0.67 13.52
N GLU A 87 -8.16 -0.54 14.71
CA GLU A 87 -6.82 0.03 14.85
C GLU A 87 -5.77 -0.92 14.25
N TYR A 88 -4.82 -0.35 13.51
CA TYR A 88 -3.73 -1.10 12.89
C TYR A 88 -2.42 -0.36 13.11
N ASP A 89 -1.43 -1.06 13.68
CA ASP A 89 -0.07 -0.56 13.82
C ASP A 89 0.82 -1.08 12.68
N PRO A 90 1.15 -0.22 11.69
CA PRO A 90 1.95 -0.63 10.54
C PRO A 90 3.43 -0.88 10.88
N MET A 91 3.95 -0.35 11.98
CA MET A 91 5.34 -0.58 12.39
C MET A 91 5.49 -1.94 13.07
N LEU A 92 4.55 -2.27 13.97
CA LEU A 92 4.51 -3.58 14.62
C LEU A 92 4.25 -4.69 13.60
N ALA A 93 3.33 -4.48 12.65
CA ALA A 93 3.03 -5.48 11.62
C ALA A 93 4.24 -5.79 10.72
N ARG A 94 5.07 -4.77 10.43
CA ARG A 94 6.34 -4.93 9.71
C ARG A 94 7.47 -5.50 10.55
N GLN A 95 7.26 -5.74 11.84
CA GLN A 95 8.27 -6.20 12.80
C GLN A 95 9.53 -5.32 12.79
N GLY A 96 9.33 -4.00 12.66
CA GLY A 96 10.43 -3.04 12.61
C GLY A 96 11.17 -2.95 11.27
N GLN A 97 10.66 -3.55 10.18
CA GLN A 97 11.20 -3.25 8.86
C GLN A 97 10.94 -1.79 8.49
N ASP A 98 12.03 -1.06 8.27
CA ASP A 98 11.99 0.30 7.77
C ASP A 98 11.36 0.32 6.38
N VAL A 99 10.54 1.34 6.14
CA VAL A 99 10.17 1.79 4.81
C VAL A 99 11.14 2.91 4.43
N PRO A 100 11.47 3.10 3.14
CA PRO A 100 12.22 4.28 2.72
C PRO A 100 11.51 5.54 3.24
N PRO A 101 12.14 6.71 3.36
CA PRO A 101 11.37 7.94 3.46
C PRO A 101 10.54 8.12 2.18
N ALA A 102 9.29 8.59 2.30
CA ALA A 102 8.52 9.00 1.13
C ALA A 102 9.32 10.08 0.37
N LEU A 103 9.38 9.98 -0.96
CA LEU A 103 9.97 11.04 -1.77
C LEU A 103 9.03 12.24 -1.67
N ASN A 104 9.36 13.21 -0.81
CA ASN A 104 8.62 14.47 -0.71
C ASN A 104 9.02 15.37 -1.89
N PRO A 105 8.08 15.82 -2.74
CA PRO A 105 8.33 16.95 -3.62
C PRO A 105 8.18 18.23 -2.78
N GLY A 106 9.29 18.77 -2.28
CA GLY A 106 9.33 20.14 -1.75
C GLY A 106 9.56 20.23 -0.24
N ASP A 107 10.70 20.83 0.07
CA ASP A 107 11.08 21.33 1.38
C ASP A 107 10.27 22.62 1.67
N HIS A 108 9.27 22.59 2.56
CA HIS A 108 8.71 23.81 3.16
C HIS A 108 8.18 23.56 4.58
N PHE A 109 8.93 24.09 5.55
CA PHE A 109 8.60 24.58 6.90
C PHE A 109 7.46 23.92 7.71
N SER A 110 7.88 23.30 8.81
CA SER A 110 7.13 22.89 10.02
C SER A 110 5.80 23.59 10.27
N HIS A 111 4.73 22.81 10.43
CA HIS A 111 3.70 23.01 11.46
C HIS A 111 3.21 21.63 11.93
N LYS A 112 3.34 21.34 13.24
CA LYS A 112 2.65 20.19 13.87
C LYS A 112 1.15 20.51 14.01
N PRO A 113 0.22 19.62 13.60
CA PRO A 113 -1.15 19.69 14.08
C PRO A 113 -1.50 18.50 15.00
N LYS A 114 -2.28 18.83 16.03
CA LYS A 114 -2.89 17.95 17.05
C LYS A 114 -3.63 16.76 16.43
N ARG A 115 -3.51 15.59 17.09
CA ARG A 115 -4.31 14.39 16.84
C ARG A 115 -5.80 14.66 17.13
N THR A 116 -6.64 14.49 16.11
CA THR A 116 -8.10 14.34 16.23
C THR A 116 -8.53 12.93 15.81
N PRO A 117 -9.61 12.35 16.38
CA PRO A 117 -9.94 10.93 16.25
C PRO A 117 -10.54 10.52 14.89
N GLY A 118 -10.48 11.39 13.87
CA GLY A 118 -10.95 11.12 12.50
C GLY A 118 -9.85 11.19 11.44
N SER A 119 -8.58 11.34 11.85
CA SER A 119 -7.45 11.66 10.96
C SER A 119 -6.84 10.46 10.21
N GLY A 120 -7.19 9.22 10.60
CA GLY A 120 -6.60 7.99 10.04
C GLY A 120 -6.93 7.75 8.56
N MET A 121 -8.18 7.97 8.16
CA MET A 121 -8.60 7.77 6.75
C MET A 121 -8.02 8.81 5.79
N VAL A 122 -7.80 10.04 6.27
CA VAL A 122 -7.23 11.12 5.46
C VAL A 122 -5.73 10.89 5.24
N ALA A 123 -5.01 10.38 6.25
CA ALA A 123 -3.60 10.00 6.12
C ALA A 123 -3.37 8.80 5.18
N ILE A 124 -4.28 7.81 5.17
CA ILE A 124 -4.24 6.68 4.22
C ILE A 124 -4.43 7.18 2.78
N LEU A 125 -5.29 8.20 2.59
CA LEU A 125 -5.50 8.85 1.31
C LEU A 125 -4.26 9.63 0.85
N PHE A 126 -3.55 10.31 1.75
CA PHE A 126 -2.27 10.96 1.43
C PHE A 126 -1.17 9.95 1.04
N ILE A 127 -1.14 8.76 1.64
CA ILE A 127 -0.17 7.70 1.28
C ILE A 127 -0.51 7.05 -0.08
N LEU A 128 -1.81 6.92 -0.42
CA LEU A 128 -2.25 6.37 -1.71
C LEU A 128 -2.17 7.38 -2.87
N LEU A 129 -2.33 8.69 -2.60
CA LEU A 129 -2.40 9.76 -3.61
C LEU A 129 -1.12 10.58 -3.77
N CYS A 130 -0.05 10.31 -3.00
CA CYS A 130 1.27 10.88 -3.33
C CYS A 130 1.80 10.25 -4.63
N PHE A 131 1.38 10.86 -5.74
CA PHE A 131 2.32 11.52 -6.66
C PHE A 131 3.48 12.17 -5.91
#